data_AF-A0A962TXE1-F1
#
_entry.id   AF-A0A962TXE1-F1
#
_cell.length_a   1.000
_cell.length_b   1.000
_cell.length_c   1.000
_cell.angle_alpha   90.00
_cell.angle_beta   90.00
_cell.angle_gamma   90.00
#
_symmetry.space_group_name_H-M   'P 1'
#
loop_
_entity.id
_entity.type
_entity.pdbx_description
1 polymer ?
#
loop_
_entity_poly.entity_id
_entity_poly.type
_entity_poly.pdbx_seq_one_letter_code
_entity_poly.pdbx_strand_id
1 'polypeptide(L)'
;MATITKTPSNTWKAVVRKRGWPVTIKTFRTKRDAADWARSTEDEMVRGLYIHRAGAERLLFDKALERYLAEVSASKRPSTAYGESRKAKALKTKFDPYSLAAITPDLVAEYRDERLAAGKSADTVRLELALLSHLFTIAIKE
;
A
#
# COMPACT_ATOMS: atom_id res chain seq x y z
N MET A 1 -20.32 -17.09 -3.69
CA MET A 1 -20.77 -17.37 -2.32
C MET A 1 -19.56 -17.80 -1.52
N ALA A 2 -19.23 -17.04 -0.48
CA ALA A 2 -18.08 -17.30 0.36
C ALA A 2 -18.27 -18.55 1.23
N THR A 3 -17.18 -19.25 1.50
CA THR A 3 -17.15 -20.40 2.41
C THR A 3 -16.68 -19.94 3.80
N ILE A 4 -17.47 -20.24 4.84
CA ILE A 4 -17.12 -19.91 6.23
C ILE A 4 -16.91 -21.20 7.00
N THR A 5 -15.71 -21.42 7.52
CA THR A 5 -15.34 -22.63 8.27
C THR A 5 -14.83 -22.28 9.67
N LYS A 6 -15.17 -23.12 10.66
CA LYS A 6 -14.62 -23.01 12.01
C LYS A 6 -13.23 -23.66 12.05
N THR A 7 -12.25 -22.99 12.63
CA THR A 7 -10.88 -23.49 12.76
C THR A 7 -10.69 -24.28 14.06
N PRO A 8 -9.67 -25.16 14.16
CA PRO A 8 -9.32 -25.84 15.41
C PRO A 8 -9.00 -24.89 16.57
N SER A 9 -8.50 -23.68 16.27
CA SER A 9 -8.23 -22.60 17.23
C SER A 9 -9.49 -21.84 17.70
N ASN A 10 -10.68 -22.36 17.46
CA ASN A 10 -11.97 -21.75 17.81
C ASN A 10 -12.21 -20.36 17.16
N THR A 11 -11.60 -20.11 16.00
CA THR A 11 -11.84 -18.92 15.17
C THR A 11 -12.64 -19.26 13.91
N TRP A 12 -13.08 -18.27 13.15
CA TRP A 12 -13.90 -18.43 11.95
C TRP A 12 -13.14 -17.92 10.71
N LYS A 13 -12.83 -18.81 9.79
CA LYS A 13 -12.16 -18.50 8.53
C LYS A 13 -13.21 -18.28 7.45
N ALA A 14 -13.19 -17.11 6.80
CA ALA A 14 -13.96 -16.81 5.62
C ALA A 14 -13.07 -16.87 4.36
N VAL A 15 -13.56 -17.53 3.32
CA VAL A 15 -12.88 -17.70 2.03
C VAL A 15 -13.82 -17.22 0.92
N VAL A 16 -13.47 -16.11 0.27
CA VAL A 16 -14.21 -15.55 -0.86
C VAL A 16 -13.54 -16.00 -2.16
N ARG A 17 -14.31 -16.67 -3.02
CA ARG A 17 -13.88 -17.12 -4.36
C ARG A 17 -14.83 -16.56 -5.40
N LYS A 18 -14.31 -15.74 -6.31
CA LYS A 18 -15.08 -15.16 -7.41
C LYS A 18 -14.26 -15.22 -8.70
N ARG A 19 -14.87 -15.63 -9.81
CA ARG A 19 -14.20 -15.70 -11.11
C ARG A 19 -13.69 -14.31 -11.51
N GLY A 20 -12.43 -14.23 -11.96
CA GLY A 20 -11.79 -12.97 -12.34
C GLY A 20 -11.23 -12.15 -11.17
N TRP A 21 -11.29 -12.66 -9.92
CA TRP A 21 -10.76 -11.99 -8.73
C TRP A 21 -9.85 -12.95 -7.93
N PRO A 22 -8.84 -12.43 -7.21
CA PRO A 22 -8.00 -13.25 -6.35
C PRO A 22 -8.78 -13.86 -5.19
N VAL A 23 -8.39 -15.07 -4.78
CA VAL A 23 -8.99 -15.74 -3.62
C VAL A 23 -8.63 -14.96 -2.36
N THR A 24 -9.65 -14.50 -1.64
CA THR A 24 -9.46 -13.66 -0.45
C THR A 24 -9.84 -14.44 0.80
N ILE A 25 -8.96 -14.43 1.79
CA ILE A 25 -9.09 -15.24 3.01
C ILE A 25 -8.85 -14.36 4.22
N LYS A 26 -9.75 -14.41 5.19
CA LYS A 26 -9.57 -13.72 6.48
C LYS A 26 -10.17 -14.54 7.63
N THR A 27 -9.58 -14.42 8.80
CA THR A 27 -9.98 -15.15 10.01
C THR A 27 -10.52 -14.17 11.06
N PHE A 28 -11.62 -14.54 11.71
CA PHE A 28 -12.39 -13.72 12.64
C PHE A 28 -12.64 -14.45 13.96
N ARG A 29 -12.96 -13.70 15.01
CA ARG A 29 -13.34 -14.28 16.30
C ARG A 29 -14.77 -14.85 16.27
N THR A 30 -15.69 -14.20 15.56
CA THR A 30 -17.09 -14.63 15.49
C THR A 30 -17.51 -15.05 14.08
N LYS A 31 -18.51 -15.94 13.99
CA LYS A 31 -19.10 -16.36 12.71
C LYS A 31 -19.77 -15.19 11.99
N ARG A 32 -20.36 -14.28 12.76
CA ARG A 32 -21.10 -13.12 12.26
C ARG A 32 -20.15 -12.17 11.52
N ASP A 33 -19.04 -11.78 12.15
CA ASP A 33 -18.04 -10.91 11.52
C ASP A 33 -17.48 -11.54 10.23
N ALA A 34 -17.26 -12.86 10.25
CA ALA A 34 -16.81 -13.59 9.07
C ALA A 34 -17.82 -13.54 7.92
N ALA A 35 -19.12 -13.62 8.23
CA ALA A 35 -20.19 -13.55 7.23
C ALA A 35 -20.39 -12.13 6.70
N ASP A 36 -20.40 -11.13 7.59
CA ASP A 36 -20.58 -9.73 7.23
C ASP A 36 -19.40 -9.24 6.36
N TRP A 37 -18.17 -9.58 6.75
CA TRP A 37 -16.98 -9.28 5.94
C TRP A 37 -17.02 -9.96 4.57
N ALA A 38 -17.40 -11.24 4.52
CA ALA A 38 -17.48 -11.98 3.27
C ALA A 38 -18.49 -11.37 2.30
N ARG A 39 -19.66 -10.95 2.82
CA ARG A 39 -20.70 -10.28 2.02
C ARG A 39 -20.21 -8.93 1.49
N SER A 40 -19.59 -8.10 2.34
CA SER A 40 -19.03 -6.80 1.93
C SER A 40 -17.96 -6.98 0.84
N THR A 41 -17.08 -7.97 1.02
CA THR A 41 -16.00 -8.27 0.06
C THR A 41 -16.56 -8.72 -1.29
N GLU A 42 -17.57 -9.60 -1.30
CA GLU A 42 -18.23 -10.02 -2.55
C GLU A 42 -18.90 -8.84 -3.27
N ASP A 43 -19.55 -7.94 -2.52
CA ASP A 43 -20.20 -6.73 -3.05
C ASP A 43 -19.18 -5.74 -3.63
N GLU A 44 -18.08 -5.46 -2.93
CA GLU A 44 -16.97 -4.66 -3.47
C GLU A 44 -16.42 -5.24 -4.78
N MET A 45 -16.27 -6.58 -4.86
CA MET A 45 -15.84 -7.25 -6.09
C MET A 45 -16.90 -7.20 -7.19
N VAL A 46 -18.19 -7.06 -6.86
CA VAL A 46 -19.26 -6.86 -7.88
C VAL A 46 -19.18 -5.44 -8.42
N ARG A 47 -18.98 -4.47 -7.54
CA ARG A 47 -18.94 -3.04 -7.89
C ARG A 47 -17.63 -2.60 -8.53
N GLY A 48 -16.63 -3.48 -8.60
CA GLY A 48 -15.29 -3.15 -9.10
C GLY A 48 -14.48 -2.28 -8.14
N LEU A 49 -14.91 -2.15 -6.88
CA LEU A 49 -14.26 -1.36 -5.83
C LEU A 49 -13.27 -2.19 -4.99
N TYR A 50 -13.21 -3.50 -5.23
CA TYR A 50 -12.37 -4.39 -4.46
C TYR A 50 -10.89 -4.13 -4.73
N ILE A 51 -10.17 -3.74 -3.67
CA ILE A 51 -8.72 -3.60 -3.68
C ILE A 51 -8.16 -4.77 -2.85
N HIS A 52 -7.35 -5.61 -3.49
CA HIS A 52 -6.68 -6.71 -2.79
C HIS A 52 -5.55 -6.18 -1.91
N ARG A 53 -5.88 -5.86 -0.64
CA ARG A 53 -4.95 -5.20 0.31
C ARG A 53 -4.05 -6.15 1.11
N ALA A 54 -4.22 -7.47 0.98
CA ALA A 54 -3.57 -8.44 1.87
C ALA A 54 -2.03 -8.37 1.88
N GLY A 55 -1.41 -7.91 0.79
CA GLY A 55 0.04 -7.62 0.73
C GLY A 55 0.39 -6.19 1.17
N ALA A 56 -0.41 -5.21 0.78
CA ALA A 56 -0.15 -3.79 1.01
C ALA A 56 -0.31 -3.34 2.48
N GLU A 57 -1.19 -3.99 3.25
CA GLU A 57 -1.35 -3.70 4.69
C GLU A 57 -0.12 -4.12 5.51
N ARG A 58 0.66 -5.09 5.01
CA ARG A 58 1.88 -5.59 5.66
C ARG A 58 3.16 -5.00 5.09
N LEU A 59 3.10 -4.43 3.89
CA LEU A 59 4.28 -3.86 3.24
C LEU A 59 4.57 -2.48 3.82
N LEU A 60 5.64 -2.41 4.63
CA LEU A 60 6.17 -1.15 5.12
C LEU A 60 6.71 -0.30 3.97
N PHE A 61 6.54 1.02 4.10
CA PHE A 61 7.06 1.99 3.15
C PHE A 61 8.56 1.82 2.95
N ASP A 62 9.31 1.61 4.03
CA ASP A 62 10.76 1.34 4.00
C ASP A 62 11.11 0.23 3.01
N LYS A 63 10.48 -0.93 3.19
CA LYS A 63 10.74 -2.13 2.37
C LYS A 63 10.33 -1.94 0.92
N ALA A 64 9.20 -1.26 0.70
CA ALA A 64 8.76 -0.91 -0.65
C ALA A 64 9.77 0.01 -1.35
N LEU A 65 10.26 1.03 -0.64
CA LEU A 65 11.21 2.00 -1.16
C LEU A 65 12.59 1.37 -1.43
N GLU A 66 13.07 0.51 -0.54
CA GLU A 66 14.31 -0.26 -0.74
C GLU A 66 14.22 -1.12 -2.00
N ARG A 67 13.14 -1.87 -2.17
CA ARG A 67 12.90 -2.67 -3.38
C ARG A 67 12.86 -1.80 -4.63
N TYR A 68 12.13 -0.68 -4.58
CA TYR A 68 12.05 0.27 -5.69
C TYR A 68 13.41 0.84 -6.10
N LEU A 69 14.26 1.16 -5.14
CA LEU A 69 15.61 1.66 -5.43
C LEU A 69 16.47 0.57 -6.10
N ALA A 70 16.39 -0.67 -5.61
CA ALA A 70 17.18 -1.79 -6.11
C ALA A 70 16.76 -2.26 -7.50
N GLU A 71 15.46 -2.29 -7.79
CA GLU A 71 14.93 -2.90 -9.02
C GLU A 71 14.59 -1.86 -10.09
N VAL A 72 13.96 -0.74 -9.69
CA VAL A 72 13.50 0.28 -10.65
C VAL A 72 14.55 1.36 -10.83
N SER A 73 15.05 1.94 -9.74
CA SER A 73 15.97 3.09 -9.83
C SER A 73 17.34 2.69 -10.36
N ALA A 74 17.81 1.47 -10.05
CA ALA A 74 19.08 0.93 -10.53
C ALA A 74 19.15 0.77 -12.06
N SER A 75 18.00 0.60 -12.74
CA SER A 75 17.94 0.50 -14.20
C SER A 75 17.99 1.86 -14.92
N LYS A 76 17.85 2.96 -14.18
CA LYS A 76 17.87 4.32 -14.73
C LYS A 76 19.30 4.83 -14.89
N ARG A 77 19.44 5.98 -15.56
CA ARG A 77 20.73 6.68 -15.67
C ARG A 77 21.32 6.93 -14.27
N PRO A 78 22.65 6.78 -14.07
CA PRO A 78 23.27 6.92 -12.75
C PRO A 78 22.97 8.25 -12.04
N SER A 79 22.92 9.36 -12.79
CA SER A 79 22.56 10.68 -12.24
C SER A 79 21.13 10.73 -11.72
N THR A 80 20.19 10.08 -12.42
CA THR A 80 18.79 9.96 -12.01
C THR A 80 18.66 9.10 -10.77
N ALA A 81 19.29 7.92 -10.77
CA ALA A 81 19.29 7.00 -9.63
C ALA A 81 19.87 7.69 -8.37
N TYR A 82 20.97 8.41 -8.52
CA TYR A 82 21.56 9.20 -7.44
C TYR A 82 20.60 10.29 -6.93
N GLY A 83 19.94 11.02 -7.83
CA GLY A 83 18.93 12.00 -7.47
C GLY A 83 17.73 11.38 -6.73
N GLU A 84 17.30 10.18 -7.12
CA GLU A 84 16.22 9.44 -6.45
C GLU A 84 16.62 8.96 -5.06
N SER A 85 17.87 8.53 -4.86
CA SER A 85 18.38 8.15 -3.53
C SER A 85 18.30 9.30 -2.51
N ARG A 86 18.53 10.55 -2.95
CA ARG A 86 18.41 11.74 -2.08
C ARG A 86 16.96 12.04 -1.72
N LYS A 87 16.04 11.90 -2.68
CA LYS A 87 14.60 12.08 -2.47
C LYS A 87 14.04 10.98 -1.57
N ALA A 88 14.48 9.74 -1.76
CA ALA A 88 14.14 8.61 -0.91
C ALA A 88 14.48 8.89 0.56
N LYS A 89 15.68 9.42 0.84
CA LYS A 89 16.05 9.83 2.22
C LYS A 89 15.07 10.83 2.83
N ALA A 90 14.63 11.83 2.06
CA ALA A 90 13.66 12.83 2.53
C ALA A 90 12.25 12.25 2.71
N LEU A 91 11.86 11.23 1.96
CA LEU A 91 10.57 10.54 2.16
C LEU A 91 10.61 9.65 3.41
N LYS A 92 11.72 8.94 3.66
CA LYS A 92 11.86 8.07 4.83
C LYS A 92 11.65 8.83 6.15
N THR A 93 12.07 10.09 6.25
CA THR A 93 11.91 10.85 7.51
C THR A 93 10.45 10.98 7.97
N LYS A 94 9.48 10.91 7.05
CA LYS A 94 8.04 10.96 7.38
C LYS A 94 7.38 9.59 7.30
N PHE A 95 7.68 8.81 6.25
CA PHE A 95 6.85 7.66 5.87
C PHE A 95 7.39 6.30 6.33
N ASP A 96 8.64 6.20 6.81
CA ASP A 96 9.28 4.94 7.25
C ASP A 96 8.42 4.05 8.18
N PRO A 97 7.74 4.60 9.23
CA PRO A 97 6.96 3.77 10.14
C PRO A 97 5.60 3.31 9.58
N TYR A 98 5.17 3.83 8.43
CA TYR A 98 3.86 3.54 7.87
C TYR A 98 3.90 2.34 6.94
N SER A 99 2.83 1.55 6.93
CA SER A 99 2.54 0.66 5.80
C SER A 99 2.07 1.47 4.60
N LEU A 100 2.26 0.95 3.38
CA LEU A 100 1.76 1.64 2.18
C LEU A 100 0.25 1.92 2.24
N ALA A 101 -0.52 1.02 2.85
CA ALA A 101 -1.96 1.19 3.03
C ALA A 101 -2.34 2.30 4.03
N ALA A 102 -1.45 2.67 4.95
CA ALA A 102 -1.68 3.69 5.96
C ALA A 102 -1.35 5.12 5.46
N ILE A 103 -0.66 5.26 4.33
CA ILE A 103 -0.31 6.55 3.75
C ILE A 103 -1.53 7.10 3.03
N THR A 104 -2.16 8.13 3.60
CA THR A 104 -3.33 8.80 3.05
C THR A 104 -2.94 10.07 2.27
N PRO A 105 -3.82 10.59 1.40
CA PRO A 105 -3.60 11.88 0.75
C PRO A 105 -3.35 13.03 1.74
N ASP A 106 -4.00 13.00 2.92
CA ASP A 106 -3.81 14.02 3.96
C ASP A 106 -2.39 13.99 4.54
N LEU A 107 -1.84 12.80 4.82
CA LEU A 107 -0.45 12.65 5.27
C LEU A 107 0.55 13.13 4.20
N VAL A 108 0.23 12.95 2.93
CA VAL A 108 1.05 13.43 1.82
C VAL A 108 0.98 14.97 1.70
N ALA A 109 -0.20 15.56 1.91
CA ALA A 109 -0.36 17.02 1.95
C ALA A 109 0.38 17.63 3.14
N GLU A 110 0.29 17.01 4.32
CA GLU A 110 1.06 17.41 5.51
C GLU A 110 2.56 17.38 5.25
N TYR A 111 3.07 16.30 4.66
CA TYR A 111 4.48 16.23 4.24
C TYR A 111 4.87 17.36 3.29
N ARG A 112 4.05 17.64 2.26
CA ARG A 112 4.30 18.73 1.32
C ARG A 112 4.44 20.06 2.06
N ASP A 113 3.51 20.35 2.95
CA ASP A 113 3.45 21.62 3.67
C ASP A 113 4.62 21.76 4.65
N GLU A 114 4.99 20.68 5.36
CA GLU A 114 6.19 20.61 6.19
C GLU A 114 7.48 20.89 5.40
N ARG A 115 7.62 20.31 4.20
CA ARG A 115 8.80 20.49 3.35
C ARG A 115 8.91 21.91 2.82
N LEU A 116 7.78 22.52 2.43
CA LEU A 116 7.73 23.92 2.00
C LEU A 116 8.04 24.88 3.15
N ALA A 117 7.48 24.63 4.35
CA ALA A 117 7.77 25.40 5.55
C ALA A 117 9.25 25.30 5.96
N ALA A 118 9.89 24.15 5.72
CA ALA A 118 11.33 23.95 5.90
C ALA A 118 12.21 24.62 4.82
N GLY A 119 11.64 25.49 3.97
CA GLY A 119 12.36 26.28 2.97
C GLY A 119 12.80 25.52 1.72
N LYS A 120 12.23 24.35 1.44
CA LYS A 120 12.52 23.62 0.20
C LYS A 120 11.79 24.26 -0.99
N SER A 121 12.45 24.27 -2.14
CA SER A 121 11.83 24.77 -3.37
C SER A 121 10.64 23.90 -3.77
N ALA A 122 9.61 24.52 -4.34
CA ALA A 122 8.42 23.80 -4.83
C ALA A 122 8.79 22.67 -5.80
N ASP A 123 9.80 22.87 -6.65
CA ASP A 123 10.25 21.84 -7.58
C ASP A 123 10.89 20.64 -6.87
N THR A 124 11.63 20.87 -5.78
CA THR A 124 12.20 19.78 -4.97
C THR A 124 11.08 18.92 -4.37
N VAL A 125 10.09 19.56 -3.74
CA VAL A 125 8.96 18.86 -3.13
C VAL A 125 8.14 18.12 -4.19
N ARG A 126 7.89 18.73 -5.35
CA ARG A 126 7.22 18.10 -6.48
C ARG A 126 7.94 16.83 -6.94
N LEU A 127 9.28 16.86 -7.04
CA LEU A 127 10.07 15.69 -7.43
C LEU A 127 10.07 14.59 -6.36
N GLU A 128 10.08 14.95 -5.06
CA GLU A 128 9.91 14.00 -3.95
C GLU A 128 8.54 13.29 -4.05
N LEU A 129 7.46 14.05 -4.27
CA LEU A 129 6.11 13.51 -4.45
C LEU A 129 5.96 12.68 -5.73
N ALA A 130 6.66 13.05 -6.81
CA ALA A 130 6.67 12.26 -8.04
C ALA A 130 7.30 10.87 -7.83
N LEU A 131 8.39 10.80 -7.06
CA LEU A 131 9.00 9.52 -6.68
C LEU A 131 8.03 8.68 -5.84
N LEU A 132 7.37 9.30 -4.85
CA LEU A 132 6.36 8.64 -4.02
C LEU A 132 5.20 8.08 -4.87
N SER A 133 4.66 8.87 -5.79
CA SER A 133 3.58 8.44 -6.68
C SER A 133 3.98 7.26 -7.57
N HIS A 134 5.21 7.28 -8.10
CA HIS A 134 5.69 6.19 -8.94
C HIS A 134 5.94 4.92 -8.12
N LEU A 135 6.41 5.04 -6.87
CA LEU A 135 6.52 3.90 -5.96
C LEU A 135 5.16 3.20 -5.78
N PHE A 136 4.10 3.96 -5.47
CA PHE A 136 2.74 3.41 -5.34
C PHE A 136 2.26 2.74 -6.63
N THR A 137 2.56 3.34 -7.78
CA THR A 137 2.19 2.78 -9.09
C THR A 137 2.85 1.42 -9.34
N ILE A 138 4.12 1.27 -8.97
CA ILE A 138 4.83 -0.01 -9.09
C ILE A 138 4.30 -1.02 -8.08
N ALA A 139 4.14 -0.62 -6.83
CA ALA A 139 3.64 -1.50 -5.77
C ALA A 139 2.20 -2.03 -6.02
N ILE A 140 1.39 -1.33 -6.82
CA ILE A 140 0.05 -1.78 -7.24
C ILE A 140 0.10 -2.76 -8.43
N LYS A 141 1.12 -2.64 -9.29
CA LYS A 141 1.26 -3.47 -10.50
C LYS A 141 1.89 -4.84 -10.21
N GLU A 142 2.68 -4.92 -9.15
CA GLU A 142 3.32 -6.15 -8.63
C GLU A 142 2.36 -6.97 -7.77
#